data_AF-A0A970F5G0-F1
#
_entry.id   AF-A0A970F5G0-F1
#
_cell.length_a   1.000
_cell.length_b   1.000
_cell.length_c   1.000
_cell.angle_alpha   90.00
_cell.angle_beta   90.00
_cell.angle_gamma   90.00
#
_symmetry.space_group_name_H-M   'P 1'
#
loop_
_entity.id
_entity.type
_entity.pdbx_description
1 polymer ?
#
loop_
_entity_poly.entity_id
_entity_poly.type
_entity_poly.pdbx_seq_one_letter_code
_entity_poly.pdbx_strand_id
1 'polypeptide(L)'
;MNEISKRNPVVAGLLSLFLGPIGYIYIGGWFMLSGIIISVLFSVVLSLINLPFPSFFNYLQLLVYAYFGYKLATIRNIFSDEWYLSEEDIKEFKSFGFSFVIMTNLLMALTQFYSIVVGIYLAFKSFSDGKILIGILILIFGIGILIWLLSSIFAFISGLLMLLFKVDKKYFQ
;
A
#
# COMPACT_ATOMS: atom_id res chain seq x y z
N MET A 1 9.27 2.02 -31.09
CA MET A 1 9.62 2.84 -29.91
C MET A 1 8.43 2.85 -28.96
N ASN A 2 8.51 2.07 -27.88
CA ASN A 2 7.41 1.89 -26.96
C ASN A 2 7.58 2.81 -25.74
N GLU A 3 7.75 4.11 -25.97
CA GLU A 3 8.15 5.07 -24.93
C GLU A 3 7.14 5.14 -23.77
N ILE A 4 7.66 5.33 -22.56
CA ILE A 4 6.86 5.62 -21.37
C ILE A 4 6.75 7.13 -21.28
N SER A 5 5.53 7.65 -21.37
CA SER A 5 5.31 9.08 -21.17
C SER A 5 5.44 9.49 -19.71
N LYS A 6 6.10 10.64 -19.47
CA LYS A 6 6.17 11.28 -18.16
C LYS A 6 4.79 11.60 -17.61
N ARG A 7 4.68 11.57 -16.29
CA ARG A 7 3.48 11.91 -15.52
C ARG A 7 3.84 12.90 -14.44
N ASN A 8 2.95 13.85 -14.17
CA ASN A 8 3.16 14.80 -13.08
C ASN A 8 2.90 14.09 -11.73
N PRO A 9 3.91 13.99 -10.84
CA PRO A 9 3.74 13.28 -9.55
C PRO A 9 2.67 13.89 -8.65
N VAL A 10 2.53 15.22 -8.68
CA VAL A 10 1.51 15.93 -7.88
C VAL A 10 0.11 15.57 -8.36
N VAL A 11 -0.11 15.54 -9.68
CA VAL A 11 -1.40 15.12 -10.26
C VAL A 11 -1.70 13.67 -9.91
N ALA A 12 -0.71 12.79 -9.99
CA ALA A 12 -0.88 11.38 -9.61
C ALA A 12 -1.28 11.24 -8.13
N GLY A 13 -0.61 11.98 -7.24
CA GLY A 13 -0.94 12.00 -5.81
C GLY A 13 -2.34 12.53 -5.53
N LEU A 14 -2.75 13.63 -6.17
CA LEU A 14 -4.09 14.20 -6.02
C LEU A 14 -5.17 13.24 -6.53
N LEU A 15 -4.98 12.63 -7.70
CA LEU A 15 -5.94 11.64 -8.22
C LEU A 15 -6.09 10.45 -7.27
N SER A 16 -4.99 9.94 -6.72
CA SER A 16 -5.03 8.84 -5.74
C SER A 16 -5.58 9.27 -4.37
N LEU A 17 -5.45 10.54 -3.99
CA LEU A 17 -6.07 11.08 -2.77
C LEU A 17 -7.61 11.05 -2.86
N PHE A 18 -8.17 11.48 -3.99
CA PHE A 18 -9.62 11.60 -4.15
C PHE A 18 -10.30 10.33 -4.65
N LEU A 19 -9.59 9.51 -5.43
CA LEU A 19 -10.15 8.30 -6.07
C LEU A 19 -9.58 7.00 -5.46
N GLY A 20 -8.70 7.10 -4.46
CA GLY A 20 -8.01 5.95 -3.88
C GLY A 20 -7.24 5.14 -4.93
N PRO A 21 -7.40 3.79 -4.97
CA PRO A 21 -6.67 2.96 -5.93
C PRO A 21 -7.05 3.20 -7.40
N ILE A 22 -8.22 3.80 -7.68
CA ILE A 22 -8.64 4.14 -9.04
C ILE A 22 -7.73 5.25 -9.62
N GLY A 23 -7.24 6.16 -8.77
CA GLY A 23 -6.34 7.24 -9.19
C GLY A 23 -5.04 6.74 -9.84
N TYR A 24 -4.64 5.50 -9.58
CA TYR A 24 -3.46 4.89 -10.19
C TYR A 24 -3.59 4.64 -11.70
N ILE A 25 -4.77 4.81 -12.28
CA ILE A 25 -4.96 4.78 -13.75
C ILE A 25 -4.05 5.79 -14.47
N TYR A 26 -3.75 6.92 -13.82
CA TYR A 26 -2.85 7.94 -14.38
C TYR A 26 -1.41 7.42 -14.54
N ILE A 27 -1.01 6.47 -13.70
CA ILE A 27 0.27 5.76 -13.79
C ILE A 27 0.17 4.60 -14.78
N GLY A 28 -0.93 3.84 -14.77
CA GLY A 28 -1.20 2.79 -15.75
C GLY A 28 -2.33 1.85 -15.34
N GLY A 29 -2.96 1.20 -16.32
CA GLY A 29 -4.09 0.29 -16.08
C GLY A 29 -3.76 -0.89 -15.15
N TRP A 30 -2.56 -1.48 -15.30
CA TRP A 30 -2.12 -2.56 -14.42
C TRP A 30 -1.84 -2.08 -12.98
N PHE A 31 -1.29 -0.89 -12.79
CA PHE A 31 -1.14 -0.29 -11.46
C PHE A 31 -2.50 -0.04 -10.80
N MET A 32 -3.51 0.43 -11.56
CA MET A 32 -4.88 0.53 -11.07
C MET A 32 -5.44 -0.83 -10.62
N LEU A 33 -5.35 -1.85 -11.47
CA LEU A 33 -5.85 -3.19 -11.15
C LEU A 33 -5.14 -3.80 -9.94
N SER A 34 -3.80 -3.75 -9.88
CA SER A 34 -3.02 -4.20 -8.72
C SER A 34 -3.41 -3.43 -7.45
N GLY A 35 -3.58 -2.11 -7.54
CA GLY A 35 -4.00 -1.28 -6.42
C GLY A 35 -5.40 -1.62 -5.91
N ILE A 36 -6.34 -1.91 -6.80
CA ILE A 36 -7.69 -2.37 -6.45
C ILE A 36 -7.63 -3.72 -5.73
N ILE A 37 -6.91 -4.70 -6.29
CA ILE A 37 -6.75 -6.03 -5.70
C ILE A 37 -6.21 -5.90 -4.26
N ILE A 38 -5.15 -5.12 -4.08
CA ILE A 38 -4.54 -4.90 -2.77
C ILE A 38 -5.48 -4.19 -1.79
N SER A 39 -6.23 -3.21 -2.27
CA SER A 39 -7.19 -2.48 -1.42
C SER A 39 -8.35 -3.37 -0.98
N VAL A 40 -8.83 -4.26 -1.86
CA VAL A 40 -9.84 -5.27 -1.53
C VAL A 40 -9.29 -6.26 -0.50
N LEU A 41 -8.09 -6.79 -0.72
CA LEU A 41 -7.45 -7.72 0.22
C LEU A 41 -7.26 -7.09 1.60
N PHE A 42 -6.76 -5.86 1.62
CA PHE A 42 -6.61 -5.08 2.84
C PHE A 42 -7.96 -4.96 3.58
N SER A 43 -9.01 -4.55 2.87
CA SER A 43 -10.35 -4.39 3.43
C SER A 43 -10.94 -5.70 3.97
N VAL A 44 -10.75 -6.82 3.26
CA VAL A 44 -11.21 -8.15 3.69
C VAL A 44 -10.52 -8.55 4.99
N VAL A 45 -9.19 -8.42 5.07
CA VAL A 45 -8.43 -8.76 6.28
C VAL A 45 -8.89 -7.89 7.46
N LEU A 46 -9.04 -6.58 7.25
CA LEU A 46 -9.53 -5.69 8.31
C LEU A 46 -10.94 -6.05 8.79
N SER A 47 -11.83 -6.40 7.86
CA SER A 47 -13.19 -6.84 8.20
C SER A 47 -13.21 -8.13 9.02
N LEU A 48 -12.25 -9.04 8.79
CA LEU A 48 -12.14 -10.30 9.53
C LEU A 48 -11.60 -10.08 10.95
N ILE A 49 -10.67 -9.15 11.13
CA ILE A 49 -10.08 -8.85 12.45
C ILE A 49 -11.06 -8.02 13.29
N ASN A 50 -11.87 -7.17 12.65
CA ASN A 50 -12.95 -6.40 13.27
C ASN A 50 -12.51 -5.61 14.53
N LEU A 51 -11.40 -4.88 14.41
CA LEU A 51 -10.93 -4.03 15.52
C LEU A 51 -11.83 -2.79 15.67
N PRO A 52 -12.10 -2.35 16.91
CA PRO A 52 -12.89 -1.16 17.14
C PRO A 52 -12.07 0.08 16.81
N PHE A 53 -12.45 0.81 15.77
CA PHE A 53 -11.93 2.15 15.48
C PHE A 53 -13.00 3.02 14.77
N PRO A 54 -12.95 4.36 14.93
CA PRO A 54 -13.94 5.24 14.30
C PRO A 54 -13.89 5.19 12.77
N SER A 55 -15.06 5.20 12.12
CA SER A 55 -15.19 5.10 10.66
C SER A 55 -14.45 6.21 9.89
N PHE A 56 -14.25 7.38 10.50
CA PHE A 56 -13.47 8.48 9.92
C PHE A 56 -12.04 8.05 9.55
N PHE A 57 -11.43 7.14 10.30
CA PHE A 57 -10.07 6.68 10.02
C PHE A 57 -9.97 5.87 8.72
N ASN A 58 -11.09 5.38 8.18
CA ASN A 58 -11.14 4.78 6.84
C ASN A 58 -10.78 5.78 5.74
N TYR A 59 -10.92 7.09 5.97
CA TYR A 59 -10.51 8.11 5.00
C TYR A 59 -9.03 8.44 5.10
N LEU A 60 -8.38 8.21 6.24
CA LEU A 60 -6.96 8.53 6.38
C LEU A 60 -6.07 7.65 5.51
N GLN A 61 -6.53 6.45 5.14
CA GLN A 61 -5.81 5.60 4.18
C GLN A 61 -5.65 6.25 2.80
N LEU A 62 -6.49 7.23 2.45
CA LEU A 62 -6.36 8.02 1.22
C LEU A 62 -5.03 8.79 1.16
N LEU A 63 -4.46 9.16 2.32
CA LEU A 63 -3.14 9.78 2.39
C LEU A 63 -2.05 8.81 1.93
N VAL A 64 -2.17 7.53 2.28
CA VAL A 64 -1.24 6.48 1.85
C VAL A 64 -1.36 6.29 0.34
N TYR A 65 -2.58 6.23 -0.20
CA TYR A 65 -2.78 6.16 -1.65
C TYR A 65 -2.21 7.37 -2.39
N ALA A 66 -2.38 8.58 -1.85
CA ALA A 66 -1.82 9.80 -2.42
C ALA A 66 -0.28 9.76 -2.46
N TYR A 67 0.36 9.35 -1.36
CA TYR A 67 1.81 9.18 -1.29
C TYR A 67 2.31 8.17 -2.33
N PHE A 68 1.64 7.02 -2.46
CA PHE A 68 2.02 6.03 -3.47
C PHE A 68 1.74 6.50 -4.90
N GLY A 69 0.67 7.28 -5.13
CA GLY A 69 0.39 7.89 -6.43
C GLY A 69 1.53 8.80 -6.87
N TYR A 70 2.00 9.66 -5.97
CA TYR A 70 3.17 10.51 -6.19
C TYR A 70 4.43 9.67 -6.45
N LYS A 71 4.73 8.70 -5.56
CA LYS A 71 5.94 7.88 -5.64
C LYS A 71 6.01 7.08 -6.94
N LEU A 72 4.91 6.47 -7.36
CA LEU A 72 4.84 5.65 -8.57
C LEU A 72 4.97 6.48 -9.85
N ALA A 73 4.43 7.71 -9.88
CA ALA A 73 4.65 8.62 -10.98
C ALA A 73 6.11 9.06 -11.08
N THR A 74 6.79 9.28 -9.94
CA THR A 74 8.23 9.53 -9.91
C THR A 74 9.01 8.33 -10.46
N ILE A 75 8.69 7.11 -10.02
CA ILE A 75 9.30 5.88 -10.56
C ILE A 75 9.06 5.81 -12.08
N ARG A 76 7.83 6.02 -12.55
CA ARG A 76 7.52 6.02 -13.99
C ARG A 76 8.37 7.02 -14.78
N ASN A 77 8.64 8.21 -14.22
CA ASN A 77 9.45 9.22 -14.89
C ASN A 77 10.92 8.80 -14.99
N ILE A 78 11.45 8.10 -13.99
CA ILE A 78 12.80 7.49 -14.06
C ILE A 78 12.86 6.53 -15.26
N PHE A 79 11.85 5.67 -15.40
CA PHE A 79 11.74 4.76 -16.55
C PHE A 79 11.52 5.45 -17.91
N SER A 80 11.27 6.76 -17.94
CA SER A 80 11.13 7.54 -19.18
C SER A 80 12.38 8.33 -19.56
N ASP A 81 13.27 8.58 -18.60
CA ASP A 81 14.42 9.49 -18.78
C ASP A 81 15.76 8.76 -18.94
N GLU A 82 15.85 7.51 -18.48
CA GLU A 82 17.13 6.80 -18.45
C GLU A 82 17.49 6.22 -19.83
N TRP A 83 18.50 6.84 -20.45
CA TRP A 83 19.08 6.48 -21.75
C TRP A 83 19.55 5.01 -21.85
N TYR A 84 19.85 4.35 -20.73
CA TYR A 84 20.37 2.98 -20.69
C TYR A 84 19.29 1.91 -20.50
N LEU A 85 18.02 2.29 -20.38
CA LEU A 85 16.94 1.32 -20.24
C LEU A 85 16.67 0.60 -21.56
N SER A 86 16.66 -0.73 -21.50
CA SER A 86 16.35 -1.58 -22.64
C SER A 86 14.84 -1.59 -22.93
N GLU A 87 14.47 -2.01 -24.13
CA GLU A 87 13.05 -2.26 -24.44
C GLU A 87 12.42 -3.34 -23.54
N GLU A 88 13.25 -4.23 -22.97
CA GLU A 88 12.80 -5.26 -22.04
C GLU A 88 12.38 -4.67 -20.70
N ASP A 89 13.15 -3.69 -20.17
CA ASP A 89 12.83 -2.98 -18.93
C ASP A 89 11.51 -2.21 -19.04
N ILE A 90 11.26 -1.60 -20.19
CA ILE A 90 10.01 -0.89 -20.49
C ILE A 90 8.82 -1.86 -20.56
N LYS A 91 9.01 -3.04 -21.19
CA LYS A 91 7.97 -4.09 -21.24
C LYS A 91 7.69 -4.62 -19.84
N GLU A 92 8.72 -4.75 -19.02
CA GLU A 92 8.62 -5.21 -17.64
C GLU A 92 7.86 -4.21 -16.75
N PHE A 93 8.18 -2.92 -16.83
CA PHE A 93 7.43 -1.87 -16.13
C PHE A 93 5.93 -1.88 -16.49
N LYS A 94 5.62 -2.14 -17.76
CA LYS A 94 4.24 -2.25 -18.26
C LYS A 94 3.58 -3.60 -17.93
N SER A 95 4.27 -4.53 -17.28
CA SER A 95 3.75 -5.83 -16.92
C SER A 95 2.93 -5.81 -15.64
N PHE A 96 1.94 -6.70 -15.56
CA PHE A 96 1.14 -6.87 -14.34
C PHE A 96 1.98 -7.38 -13.15
N GLY A 97 2.98 -8.23 -13.40
CA GLY A 97 3.83 -8.77 -12.33
C GLY A 97 4.62 -7.66 -11.63
N PHE A 98 5.21 -6.75 -12.40
CA PHE A 98 5.94 -5.60 -11.87
C PHE A 98 5.01 -4.69 -11.06
N SER A 99 3.85 -4.32 -11.62
CA SER A 99 2.90 -3.45 -10.92
C SER A 99 2.40 -4.08 -9.63
N PHE A 100 2.18 -5.40 -9.63
CA PHE A 100 1.73 -6.13 -8.46
C PHE A 100 2.80 -6.18 -7.37
N VAL A 101 4.05 -6.52 -7.71
CA VAL A 101 5.19 -6.53 -6.76
C VAL A 101 5.41 -5.16 -6.15
N ILE A 102 5.40 -4.09 -6.95
CA ILE A 102 5.56 -2.75 -6.38
C ILE A 102 4.40 -2.39 -5.46
N MET A 103 3.18 -2.78 -5.82
CA MET A 103 2.00 -2.48 -5.03
C MET A 103 1.96 -3.27 -3.70
N THR A 104 2.73 -4.35 -3.52
CA THR A 104 2.83 -5.00 -2.19
C THR A 104 3.47 -4.07 -1.15
N ASN A 105 4.31 -3.12 -1.57
CA ASN A 105 4.79 -2.06 -0.68
C ASN A 105 3.66 -1.14 -0.21
N LEU A 106 2.64 -0.90 -1.06
CA LEU A 106 1.44 -0.16 -0.66
C LEU A 106 0.67 -0.94 0.42
N LEU A 107 0.52 -2.26 0.26
CA LEU A 107 -0.12 -3.12 1.27
C LEU A 107 0.59 -3.02 2.63
N MET A 108 1.92 -3.08 2.62
CA MET A 108 2.72 -2.94 3.85
C MET A 108 2.56 -1.56 4.48
N ALA A 109 2.54 -0.49 3.67
CA ALA A 109 2.34 0.86 4.17
C ALA A 109 0.93 1.07 4.76
N LEU A 110 -0.11 0.56 4.10
CA LEU A 110 -1.48 0.58 4.62
C LEU A 110 -1.58 -0.15 5.96
N THR A 111 -0.91 -1.29 6.07
CA THR A 111 -0.85 -2.10 7.29
C THR A 111 -0.22 -1.34 8.45
N GLN A 112 0.97 -0.78 8.23
CA GLN A 112 1.67 0.00 9.25
C GLN A 112 0.85 1.22 9.68
N PHE A 113 0.31 1.94 8.70
CA PHE A 113 -0.52 3.11 8.95
C PHE A 113 -1.75 2.77 9.80
N TYR A 114 -2.45 1.70 9.44
CA TYR A 114 -3.62 1.23 10.17
C TYR A 114 -3.28 0.77 11.60
N SER A 115 -2.21 -0.01 11.78
CA SER A 115 -1.79 -0.45 13.11
C SER A 115 -1.47 0.72 14.04
N ILE A 116 -0.82 1.77 13.52
CA ILE A 116 -0.53 2.99 14.28
C ILE A 116 -1.83 3.68 14.67
N VAL A 117 -2.72 3.91 13.72
CA VAL A 117 -4.01 4.59 13.94
C VAL A 117 -4.86 3.85 14.99
N VAL A 118 -5.01 2.53 14.85
CA VAL A 118 -5.78 1.72 15.78
C VAL A 118 -5.12 1.69 17.15
N GLY A 119 -3.79 1.52 17.22
CA GLY A 119 -3.08 1.50 18.49
C GLY A 119 -3.18 2.83 19.24
N ILE A 120 -3.08 3.98 18.54
CA ILE A 120 -3.30 5.31 19.12
C ILE A 120 -4.73 5.44 19.65
N TYR A 121 -5.73 4.99 18.88
CA TYR A 121 -7.12 5.04 19.31
C TYR A 121 -7.38 4.18 20.56
N LEU A 122 -6.84 2.96 20.60
CA LEU A 122 -6.97 2.07 21.76
C LEU A 122 -6.26 2.64 23.00
N ALA A 123 -5.11 3.28 22.82
CA ALA A 123 -4.41 3.98 23.90
C ALA A 123 -5.25 5.15 24.43
N PHE A 124 -5.80 5.98 23.54
CA PHE A 124 -6.68 7.09 23.91
C PHE A 124 -7.91 6.62 24.70
N LYS A 125 -8.57 5.55 24.22
CA LYS A 125 -9.71 4.96 24.93
C LYS A 125 -9.31 4.45 26.31
N SER A 126 -8.16 3.78 26.41
CA SER A 126 -7.63 3.28 27.70
C SER A 126 -7.34 4.42 28.68
N PHE A 127 -6.79 5.55 28.23
CA PHE A 127 -6.61 6.73 29.07
C PHE A 127 -7.94 7.33 29.52
N SER A 128 -8.92 7.40 28.62
CA SER A 128 -10.27 7.92 28.91
C SER A 128 -11.00 7.05 29.95
N ASP A 129 -10.76 5.74 29.94
CA ASP A 129 -11.32 4.77 30.90
C ASP A 129 -10.52 4.72 32.23
N GLY A 130 -9.53 5.60 32.44
CA GLY A 130 -8.70 5.64 33.66
C GLY A 130 -7.61 4.55 33.74
N LYS A 131 -7.45 3.73 32.68
CA LYS A 131 -6.49 2.61 32.62
C LYS A 131 -5.13 3.08 32.10
N ILE A 132 -4.46 3.94 32.86
CA ILE A 132 -3.24 4.64 32.43
C ILE A 132 -2.10 3.67 32.06
N LEU A 133 -1.83 2.68 32.91
CA LEU A 133 -0.76 1.71 32.65
C LEU A 133 -1.00 0.93 31.34
N ILE A 134 -2.26 0.54 31.08
CA ILE A 134 -2.63 -0.17 29.85
C ILE A 134 -2.43 0.75 28.63
N GLY A 135 -2.82 2.02 28.72
CA GLY A 135 -2.60 3.00 27.66
C GLY A 135 -1.11 3.14 27.28
N ILE A 136 -0.23 3.21 28.29
CA ILE A 136 1.23 3.27 28.07
C ILE A 136 1.75 1.98 27.42
N LEU A 137 1.31 0.82 27.91
CA LEU A 137 1.71 -0.48 27.33
C LEU A 137 1.26 -0.62 25.86
N ILE A 138 0.10 -0.09 25.50
CA ILE A 138 -0.35 -0.06 24.10
C ILE A 138 0.57 0.79 23.22
N LEU A 139 1.01 1.95 23.71
CA LEU A 139 1.91 2.83 22.95
C LEU A 139 3.30 2.22 22.76
N ILE A 140 3.86 1.58 23.81
CA ILE A 140 5.21 1.01 23.77
C ILE A 140 5.24 -0.33 23.03
N PHE A 141 4.31 -1.22 23.33
CA PHE A 141 4.31 -2.60 22.83
C PHE A 141 3.15 -2.90 21.90
N GLY A 142 1.94 -2.42 22.22
CA GLY A 142 0.72 -2.74 21.47
C GLY A 142 0.79 -2.39 19.99
N ILE A 143 1.26 -1.18 19.64
CA ILE A 143 1.44 -0.75 18.24
C ILE A 143 2.45 -1.67 17.53
N GLY A 144 3.59 -1.96 18.17
CA GLY A 144 4.63 -2.81 17.59
C GLY A 144 4.14 -4.24 17.34
N ILE A 145 3.41 -4.82 18.29
CA ILE A 145 2.79 -6.15 18.16
C ILE A 145 1.74 -6.15 17.04
N LEU A 146 0.90 -5.12 16.96
CA LEU A 146 -0.09 -5.00 15.87
C LEU A 146 0.59 -4.89 14.51
N ILE A 147 1.63 -4.05 14.37
CA ILE A 147 2.41 -3.95 13.14
C ILE A 147 2.99 -5.32 12.77
N TRP A 148 3.64 -6.00 13.71
CA TRP A 148 4.26 -7.31 13.46
C TRP A 148 3.24 -8.36 13.02
N LEU A 149 2.12 -8.47 13.74
CA LEU A 149 1.07 -9.45 13.45
C LEU A 149 0.46 -9.20 12.06
N LEU A 150 0.00 -7.97 11.79
CA LEU A 150 -0.66 -7.67 10.52
C LEU A 150 0.33 -7.76 9.36
N SER A 151 1.55 -7.26 9.53
CA SER A 151 2.60 -7.37 8.49
C SER A 151 2.91 -8.82 8.15
N SER A 152 2.90 -9.72 9.14
CA SER A 152 3.10 -11.16 8.91
C SER A 152 1.95 -11.78 8.12
N ILE A 153 0.70 -11.45 8.46
CA ILE A 153 -0.49 -11.91 7.72
C ILE A 153 -0.44 -11.41 6.26
N PHE A 154 -0.17 -10.12 6.07
CA PHE A 154 -0.12 -9.53 4.73
C PHE A 154 1.09 -9.98 3.91
N ALA A 155 2.25 -10.21 4.52
CA ALA A 155 3.41 -10.79 3.84
C ALA A 155 3.10 -12.21 3.36
N PHE A 156 2.45 -13.02 4.20
CA PHE A 156 2.01 -14.37 3.82
C PHE A 156 1.02 -14.34 2.65
N ILE A 157 -0.03 -13.50 2.72
CA ILE A 157 -1.01 -13.33 1.64
C ILE A 157 -0.33 -12.82 0.36
N SER A 158 0.57 -11.86 0.48
CA SER A 158 1.34 -11.32 -0.65
C SER A 158 2.16 -12.42 -1.33
N GLY A 159 2.86 -13.27 -0.57
CA GLY A 159 3.61 -14.41 -1.10
C GLY A 159 2.72 -15.41 -1.84
N LEU A 160 1.56 -15.75 -1.28
CA LEU A 160 0.57 -16.60 -1.96
C LEU A 160 0.11 -16.00 -3.29
N LEU A 161 -0.13 -14.69 -3.33
CA LEU A 161 -0.57 -14.01 -4.56
C LEU A 161 0.55 -13.95 -5.60
N MET A 162 1.79 -13.70 -5.18
CA MET A 162 2.95 -13.75 -6.07
C MET A 162 3.11 -15.14 -6.71
N LEU A 163 2.87 -16.22 -5.95
CA LEU A 163 2.84 -17.59 -6.47
C LEU A 163 1.67 -17.81 -7.45
N LEU A 164 0.45 -17.42 -7.07
CA LEU A 164 -0.76 -17.58 -7.89
C LEU A 164 -0.64 -16.87 -9.24
N PHE A 165 -0.12 -15.65 -9.24
CA PHE A 165 0.09 -14.85 -10.44
C PHE A 165 1.42 -15.16 -11.15
N LYS A 166 2.17 -16.18 -10.70
CA LYS A 166 3.47 -16.60 -11.24
C LYS A 166 4.49 -15.45 -11.36
N VAL A 167 4.39 -14.48 -10.48
CA VAL A 167 5.30 -13.33 -10.44
C VAL A 167 6.65 -13.74 -9.84
N ASP A 168 6.66 -14.77 -9.00
CA ASP A 168 7.82 -15.26 -8.25
C ASP A 168 9.04 -15.65 -9.11
N LYS A 169 8.83 -16.17 -10.33
CA LYS A 169 9.93 -16.78 -11.11
C LYS A 169 10.93 -15.80 -11.73
N LYS A 170 10.57 -14.52 -11.89
CA LYS A 170 11.41 -13.53 -12.61
C LYS A 170 12.08 -12.51 -11.68
N TYR A 171 11.50 -12.25 -10.50
CA TYR A 171 11.96 -11.17 -9.60
C TYR A 171 12.76 -11.66 -8.37
N PHE A 172 12.88 -12.98 -8.17
CA PHE A 172 13.56 -13.59 -7.02
C PHE A 172 14.63 -14.64 -7.42
N GLN A 173 15.10 -14.62 -8.68
CA GLN A 173 16.36 -15.24 -9.09
C GLN A 173 17.48 -14.20 -9.00
#